data_AF-A0A4W5RMF9-F1
#
_entry.id   AF-A0A4W5RMF9-F1
#
_cell.length_a   1.000
_cell.length_b   1.000
_cell.length_c   1.000
_cell.angle_alpha   90.00
_cell.angle_beta   90.00
_cell.angle_gamma   90.00
#
_symmetry.space_group_name_H-M   'P 1'
#
loop_
_entity.id
_entity.type
_entity.pdbx_description
1 polymer ?
#
loop_
_entity_poly.entity_id
_entity_poly.type
_entity_poly.pdbx_seq_one_letter_code
_entity_poly.pdbx_strand_id
1 'polypeptide(L)'
;MAERDLAEGRSSVAVHHCIRQLSYCRRDIRDSAGVWGEGKGMLLVLQDRDLTLVHPDDHSMLHSQPISSIRVWGVGRDHDR
;
A
#
# COMPACT_ATOMS: atom_id res chain seq x y z
N MET A 1 4.14 7.11 -10.98
CA MET A 1 4.95 5.94 -11.37
C MET A 1 4.50 5.51 -12.75
N ALA A 2 5.44 5.30 -13.69
CA ALA A 2 5.10 4.91 -15.05
C ALA A 2 5.10 3.37 -15.18
N GLU A 3 4.41 2.83 -16.17
CA GLU A 3 4.32 1.38 -16.41
C GLU A 3 5.69 0.72 -16.60
N ARG A 4 6.63 1.44 -17.23
CA ARG A 4 8.04 1.03 -17.38
C ARG A 4 8.77 0.80 -16.05
N ASP A 5 8.32 1.43 -14.95
CA ASP A 5 8.91 1.27 -13.62
C ASP A 5 8.41 -0.01 -12.94
N LEU A 6 7.28 -0.56 -13.41
CA LEU A 6 6.67 -1.79 -12.94
C LEU A 6 7.17 -3.03 -13.70
N ALA A 7 8.03 -2.84 -14.71
CA ALA A 7 8.62 -3.92 -15.47
C ALA A 7 9.53 -4.81 -14.60
N GLU A 8 9.74 -6.05 -15.05
CA GLU A 8 10.62 -7.00 -14.41
C GLU A 8 12.04 -6.42 -14.24
N GLY A 9 12.62 -6.58 -13.04
CA GLY A 9 13.93 -6.01 -12.69
C GLY A 9 13.92 -4.53 -12.26
N ARG A 10 12.83 -3.78 -12.48
CA ARG A 10 12.69 -2.38 -12.03
C ARG A 10 11.65 -2.20 -10.92
N SER A 11 10.66 -3.07 -10.89
CA SER A 11 9.57 -3.08 -9.90
C SER A 11 10.06 -3.06 -8.46
N SER A 12 11.09 -3.83 -8.13
CA SER A 12 11.66 -3.87 -6.77
C SER A 12 12.26 -2.54 -6.33
N VAL A 13 12.97 -1.86 -7.24
CA VAL A 13 13.54 -0.52 -7.00
C VAL A 13 12.42 0.51 -6.86
N ALA A 14 11.41 0.44 -7.72
CA ALA A 14 10.26 1.33 -7.67
C ALA A 14 9.49 1.20 -6.33
N VAL A 15 9.24 -0.04 -5.88
CA VAL A 15 8.60 -0.33 -4.59
C VAL A 15 9.44 0.19 -3.43
N HIS A 16 10.75 -0.13 -3.41
CA HIS A 16 11.65 0.31 -2.35
C HIS A 16 11.72 1.84 -2.24
N HIS A 17 11.83 2.53 -3.37
CA HIS A 17 11.84 3.98 -3.43
C HIS A 17 10.52 4.57 -2.89
N CYS A 18 9.36 4.00 -3.27
CA CYS A 18 8.07 4.45 -2.74
C CYS A 18 7.95 4.26 -1.23
N ILE A 19 8.40 3.13 -0.69
CA ILE A 19 8.40 2.90 0.76
C ILE A 19 9.24 3.98 1.45
N ARG A 20 10.48 4.21 1.01
CA ARG A 20 11.36 5.25 1.58
C ARG A 20 10.74 6.64 1.50
N GLN A 21 10.16 6.99 0.35
CA GLN A 21 9.50 8.29 0.17
C GLN A 21 8.35 8.49 1.15
N LEU A 22 7.50 7.48 1.35
CA LEU A 22 6.38 7.55 2.29
C LEU A 22 6.86 7.55 3.76
N SER A 23 7.92 6.81 4.08
CA SER A 23 8.48 6.78 5.44
C SER A 23 9.12 8.10 5.86
N TYR A 24 9.79 8.82 4.96
CA TYR A 24 10.46 10.09 5.28
C TYR A 24 9.57 11.32 5.09
N CYS A 25 8.67 11.29 4.10
CA CYS A 25 7.73 12.37 3.87
C CYS A 25 6.41 12.04 4.56
N ARG A 26 6.37 12.26 5.88
CA ARG A 26 5.15 12.29 6.70
C ARG A 26 4.32 13.51 6.32
N ARG A 27 3.77 13.51 5.10
CA ARG A 27 2.88 14.55 4.60
C ARG A 27 1.49 14.17 5.07
N ASP A 28 0.70 15.14 5.52
CA ASP A 28 -0.75 14.98 5.62
C ASP A 28 -1.30 14.59 4.24
N ILE A 29 -1.28 13.29 3.89
CA ILE A 29 -1.80 12.72 2.64
C ILE A 29 -3.31 12.81 2.76
N ARG A 30 -3.84 14.02 2.59
CA ARG A 30 -5.27 14.30 2.58
C ARG A 30 -5.90 14.00 1.21
N ASP A 31 -5.11 13.70 0.19
CA ASP A 31 -5.52 14.03 -1.19
C ASP A 31 -5.60 12.86 -2.18
N SER A 32 -5.47 11.60 -1.76
CA SER A 32 -5.68 10.47 -2.71
C SER A 32 -6.27 9.19 -2.11
N ALA A 33 -5.97 8.86 -0.85
CA ALA A 33 -6.51 7.67 -0.19
C ALA A 33 -7.79 7.94 0.63
N GLY A 34 -8.27 9.19 0.65
CA GLY A 34 -9.40 9.56 1.50
C GLY A 34 -9.13 9.37 3.01
N VAL A 35 -10.21 9.18 3.76
CA VAL A 35 -10.29 9.23 5.23
C VAL A 35 -9.38 8.20 5.94
N TRP A 36 -8.84 7.19 5.27
CA TRP A 36 -8.07 6.10 5.88
C TRP A 36 -6.56 6.13 5.56
N GLY A 37 -6.04 7.31 5.23
CA GLY A 37 -4.62 7.52 4.94
C GLY A 37 -3.66 7.37 6.14
N GLU A 38 -2.50 7.99 6.01
CA GLU A 38 -1.36 7.89 6.92
C GLU A 38 -1.73 7.98 8.43
N GLY A 39 -1.10 7.10 9.24
CA GLY A 39 -1.17 7.17 10.69
C GLY A 39 -2.42 6.54 11.32
N LYS A 40 -3.32 5.95 10.51
CA LYS A 40 -4.51 5.25 10.99
C LYS A 40 -4.27 3.75 11.10
N GLY A 41 -4.73 3.17 12.21
CA GLY A 41 -4.75 1.71 12.38
C GLY A 41 -5.78 1.07 11.46
N MET A 42 -5.41 -0.02 10.80
CA MET A 42 -6.25 -0.71 9.81
C MET A 42 -5.93 -2.21 9.82
N LEU A 43 -6.91 -3.02 9.42
CA LEU A 43 -6.72 -4.43 9.13
C LEU A 43 -6.59 -4.64 7.62
N LEU A 44 -5.60 -5.42 7.20
CA LEU A 44 -5.44 -5.88 5.82
C LEU A 44 -5.84 -7.34 5.74
N VAL A 45 -6.93 -7.63 5.02
CA VAL A 45 -7.53 -8.96 4.95
C VAL A 45 -7.46 -9.47 3.52
N LEU A 46 -6.89 -10.66 3.35
CA LEU A 46 -6.91 -11.41 2.09
C LEU A 46 -8.00 -12.47 2.21
N GLN A 47 -9.06 -12.34 1.40
CA GLN A 47 -10.16 -13.29 1.39
C GLN A 47 -10.65 -13.48 -0.05
N ASP A 48 -10.93 -14.74 -0.41
CA ASP A 48 -11.35 -15.16 -1.74
C ASP A 48 -10.40 -14.67 -2.85
N ARG A 49 -10.75 -13.56 -3.52
CA ARG A 49 -9.97 -12.94 -4.61
C ARG A 49 -9.68 -11.47 -4.37
N ASP A 50 -9.95 -10.95 -3.18
CA ASP A 50 -9.83 -9.54 -2.85
C ASP A 50 -8.84 -9.32 -1.71
N LEU A 51 -8.09 -8.23 -1.81
CA LEU A 51 -7.36 -7.60 -0.72
C LEU A 51 -8.23 -6.45 -0.21
N THR A 52 -8.69 -6.57 1.01
CA THR A 52 -9.55 -5.56 1.64
C THR A 52 -8.83 -4.86 2.77
N LEU A 53 -9.14 -3.58 2.92
CA LEU A 53 -8.75 -2.78 4.08
C LEU A 53 -10.00 -2.55 4.93
N VAL A 54 -9.90 -2.85 6.22
CA VAL A 54 -11.03 -2.86 7.15
C VAL A 54 -10.69 -2.02 8.39
N HIS A 55 -11.68 -1.27 8.88
CA HIS A 55 -11.54 -0.49 10.10
C HIS A 55 -11.47 -1.42 11.32
N PRO A 56 -10.53 -1.21 12.26
CA PRO A 56 -10.26 -2.18 13.32
C PRO A 56 -11.38 -2.27 14.38
N ASP A 57 -12.12 -1.19 14.63
CA ASP A 57 -13.08 -1.14 15.74
C ASP A 57 -14.46 -1.70 15.38
N ASP A 58 -14.95 -1.41 14.18
CA ASP A 58 -16.32 -1.73 13.74
C ASP A 58 -16.35 -2.71 12.55
N HIS A 59 -15.17 -3.16 12.11
CA HIS A 59 -15.00 -4.04 10.95
C HIS A 59 -15.63 -3.52 9.66
N SER A 60 -15.81 -2.20 9.53
CA SER A 60 -16.33 -1.60 8.30
C SER A 60 -15.30 -1.65 7.17
N MET A 61 -15.76 -1.95 5.95
CA MET A 61 -14.89 -2.02 4.77
C MET A 61 -14.50 -0.61 4.31
N LEU A 62 -13.20 -0.34 4.27
CA LEU A 62 -12.63 0.94 3.85
C LEU A 62 -12.23 0.93 2.36
N HIS A 63 -11.69 -0.21 1.90
CA HIS A 63 -11.28 -0.40 0.51
C HIS A 63 -11.31 -1.88 0.12
N SER A 64 -11.56 -2.16 -1.16
CA SER A 64 -11.47 -3.50 -1.74
C SER A 64 -10.71 -3.43 -3.08
N GLN A 65 -9.69 -4.27 -3.22
CA GLN A 65 -8.85 -4.37 -4.40
C GLN A 65 -8.78 -5.84 -4.86
N PRO A 66 -9.29 -6.19 -6.05
CA PRO A 66 -9.12 -7.53 -6.60
C PRO A 66 -7.65 -7.89 -6.75
N ILE A 67 -7.23 -9.03 -6.22
CA ILE A 67 -5.84 -9.48 -6.23
C ILE A 67 -5.31 -9.57 -7.67
N SER A 68 -6.16 -9.99 -8.62
CA SER A 68 -5.81 -10.08 -10.05
C SER A 68 -5.46 -8.74 -10.70
N SER A 69 -5.81 -7.62 -10.07
CA SER A 69 -5.53 -6.27 -10.57
C SER A 69 -4.31 -5.60 -9.91
N ILE A 70 -3.73 -6.23 -8.89
CA ILE A 70 -2.51 -5.74 -8.24
C ILE A 70 -1.33 -5.99 -9.19
N ARG A 71 -0.78 -4.91 -9.74
CA ARG A 71 0.33 -5.00 -10.71
C ARG A 71 1.68 -5.31 -10.05
N VAL A 72 1.88 -4.83 -8.83
CA VAL A 72 3.15 -4.95 -8.12
C VAL A 72 2.90 -4.90 -6.62
N TRP A 73 3.71 -5.65 -5.87
CA TRP A 73 3.73 -5.63 -4.42
C TRP A 73 5.17 -5.88 -3.95
N GLY A 74 5.47 -5.55 -2.70
CA GLY A 74 6.76 -5.85 -2.11
C GLY A 74 6.86 -5.40 -0.66
N VAL A 75 7.98 -5.72 -0.04
CA VAL A 75 8.24 -5.48 1.40
C VAL A 75 9.43 -4.54 1.56
N GLY A 76 9.38 -3.69 2.60
CA GLY A 76 10.51 -2.84 2.98
C GLY A 76 11.65 -3.69 3.54
N ARG A 77 12.87 -3.50 3.04
CA ARG A 77 14.05 -4.28 3.46
C ARG A 77 14.87 -3.62 4.56
N ASP A 78 14.57 -2.37 4.92
CA ASP A 78 15.41 -1.54 5.77
C ASP A 78 15.03 -1.61 7.27
N HIS A 79 14.30 -2.64 7.70
CA HIS A 79 13.78 -2.78 9.07
C HIS A 79 14.75 -3.52 10.03
N ASP A 80 16.06 -3.50 9.76
CA ASP A 80 17.10 -4.17 10.57
C ASP A 80 18.13 -3.16 11.14
N ARG A 81 17.67 -2.00 11.64
CA ARG A 81 18.55 -1.06 12.35
C ARG A 81 17.91 -0.45 13.57
#